data_AF-A0A0B4EQ32-F1
#
_entry.id   AF-A0A0B4EQ32-F1
#
_cell.length_a   1.000
_cell.length_b   1.000
_cell.length_c   1.000
_cell.angle_alpha   90.00
_cell.angle_beta   90.00
_cell.angle_gamma   90.00
#
_symmetry.space_group_name_H-M   'P 1'
#
loop_
_entity.id
_entity.type
_entity.pdbx_description
1 polymer ?
#
loop_
_entity_poly.entity_id
_entity_poly.type
_entity_poly.pdbx_seq_one_letter_code
_entity_poly.pdbx_strand_id
1 'polypeptide(L)'
;MTNNEIVQKLWNLCNVLRDDGITYHEYVTELTYMLFLKMACELGTEEEIQIPEAYRWKTLVGYEGISLKNNYQQALLDLGKELGQLGIIYRNAQTRIEEPANLKKLFSEIDKIDWYSVDKEDLGDLYEGLLEKMLRRKNQEQGNILLPES
;
A
#
# COMPACT_ATOMS: atom_id res chain seq x y z
N MET A 1 10.76 -3.67 18.13
CA MET A 1 10.32 -2.40 17.51
C MET A 1 8.94 -2.13 18.04
N THR A 2 8.63 -0.92 18.49
CA THR A 2 7.26 -0.59 18.89
C THR A 2 6.44 -0.26 17.64
N ASN A 3 5.16 -0.62 17.63
CA ASN A 3 4.28 -0.44 16.46
C ASN A 3 4.25 1.03 15.94
N ASN A 4 4.39 2.00 16.84
CA ASN A 4 4.49 3.42 16.50
C ASN A 4 5.74 3.77 15.66
N GLU A 5 6.86 3.06 15.82
CA GLU A 5 8.06 3.26 15.00
C GLU A 5 7.86 2.79 13.56
N ILE A 6 7.06 1.74 13.36
CA ILE A 6 6.71 1.22 12.03
C ILE A 6 5.80 2.22 11.31
N VAL A 7 4.79 2.74 12.00
CA VAL A 7 3.92 3.82 11.50
C VAL A 7 4.77 5.01 11.06
N GLN A 8 5.72 5.45 11.88
CA GLN A 8 6.61 6.56 11.56
C GLN A 8 7.52 6.27 10.35
N LYS A 9 8.06 5.05 10.24
CA LYS A 9 8.84 4.64 9.07
C LYS A 9 7.99 4.71 7.79
N LEU A 10 6.79 4.14 7.80
CA LEU A 10 5.87 4.19 6.67
C LEU A 10 5.47 5.64 6.34
N TRP A 11 5.25 6.51 7.33
CA TRP A 11 4.99 7.93 7.09
C TRP A 11 6.19 8.67 6.49
N ASN A 12 7.41 8.34 6.91
CA ASN A 12 8.62 8.95 6.35
C ASN A 12 8.85 8.58 4.89
N LEU A 13 8.40 7.40 4.45
CA LEU A 13 8.41 7.02 3.03
C LEU A 13 7.46 7.88 2.20
N CYS A 14 6.30 8.26 2.75
CA CYS A 14 5.38 9.18 2.08
C CYS A 14 6.06 10.51 1.72
N ASN A 15 6.90 11.04 2.62
CA ASN A 15 7.59 12.30 2.40
C ASN A 15 8.53 12.25 1.19
N VAL A 16 9.14 11.08 0.92
CA VAL A 16 10.01 10.87 -0.24
C VAL A 16 9.22 10.92 -1.55
N LEU A 17 8.03 10.32 -1.56
CA LEU A 17 7.17 10.28 -2.75
C LEU A 17 6.48 11.61 -3.04
N ARG A 18 6.32 12.47 -2.03
CA ARG A 18 5.70 13.78 -2.18
C ARG A 18 6.47 14.66 -3.16
N ASP A 19 7.80 14.50 -3.22
CA ASP A 19 8.64 15.25 -4.15
C ASP A 19 8.39 14.87 -5.62
N ASP A 20 7.78 13.71 -5.87
CA ASP A 20 7.30 13.25 -7.20
C ASP A 20 5.85 13.69 -7.52
N GLY A 21 5.23 14.50 -6.65
CA GLY A 21 3.85 14.95 -6.84
C GLY A 21 2.77 13.95 -6.42
N ILE A 22 3.14 12.85 -5.76
CA ILE A 22 2.18 11.88 -5.22
C ILE A 22 1.49 12.48 -4.00
N THR A 23 0.15 12.46 -4.03
CA THR A 23 -0.66 12.93 -2.91
C THR A 23 -0.68 11.92 -1.77
N TYR A 24 -0.99 12.37 -0.55
CA TYR A 24 -1.13 11.46 0.61
C TYR A 24 -2.16 10.36 0.36
N HIS A 25 -3.27 10.68 -0.29
CA HIS A 25 -4.32 9.71 -0.61
C HIS A 25 -3.80 8.62 -1.55
N GLU A 26 -3.09 9.03 -2.61
CA GLU A 26 -2.48 8.09 -3.55
C GLU A 26 -1.45 7.22 -2.84
N TYR A 27 -0.58 7.82 -2.01
CA TYR A 27 0.41 7.05 -1.23
C TYR A 27 -0.23 5.98 -0.35
N VAL A 28 -1.27 6.31 0.43
CA VAL A 28 -1.90 5.33 1.30
C VAL A 28 -2.63 4.26 0.48
N THR A 29 -3.14 4.60 -0.69
CA THR A 29 -3.72 3.62 -1.63
C THR A 29 -2.65 2.64 -2.14
N GLU A 30 -1.49 3.14 -2.58
CA GLU A 30 -0.33 2.29 -2.95
C GLU A 30 0.09 1.39 -1.79
N LEU A 31 0.21 1.98 -0.60
CA LEU A 31 0.65 1.27 0.59
C LEU A 31 -0.33 0.15 0.96
N THR A 32 -1.63 0.39 0.86
CA THR A 32 -2.67 -0.63 1.08
C THR A 32 -2.46 -1.84 0.19
N TYR A 33 -2.23 -1.62 -1.11
CA TYR A 33 -2.01 -2.70 -2.08
C TYR A 33 -0.74 -3.50 -1.77
N MET A 34 0.36 -2.82 -1.42
CA MET A 34 1.63 -3.46 -1.08
C MET A 34 1.54 -4.23 0.24
N LEU A 35 0.92 -3.64 1.27
CA LEU A 35 0.75 -4.27 2.56
C LEU A 35 -0.09 -5.54 2.47
N PHE A 36 -1.15 -5.55 1.67
CA PHE A 36 -1.93 -6.78 1.48
C PHE A 36 -1.09 -7.91 0.89
N LEU A 37 -0.29 -7.65 -0.16
CA LEU A 37 0.63 -8.63 -0.72
C LEU A 37 1.68 -9.08 0.30
N LYS A 38 2.26 -8.14 1.04
CA LYS A 38 3.26 -8.44 2.07
C LYS A 38 2.67 -9.34 3.15
N MET A 39 1.48 -9.02 3.65
CA MET A 39 0.80 -9.79 4.69
C MET A 39 0.43 -11.19 4.21
N ALA A 40 -0.04 -11.34 2.98
CA ALA A 40 -0.31 -12.66 2.41
C ALA A 40 0.96 -13.53 2.38
N CYS A 41 2.11 -12.93 2.02
CA CYS A 41 3.41 -13.61 2.04
C CYS A 41 3.86 -13.99 3.45
N GLU A 42 3.73 -13.10 4.44
CA GLU A 42 4.13 -13.38 5.83
C GLU A 42 3.25 -14.45 6.50
N LEU A 43 1.95 -14.45 6.19
CA LEU A 43 0.99 -15.44 6.69
C LEU A 43 1.02 -16.76 5.93
N GLY A 44 1.72 -16.82 4.80
CA GLY A 44 1.76 -18.00 3.92
C GLY A 44 0.41 -18.32 3.27
N THR A 45 -0.48 -17.33 3.14
CA THR A 45 -1.83 -17.52 2.60
C THR A 45 -1.92 -17.22 1.10
N GLU A 46 -0.83 -16.83 0.45
CA GLU A 46 -0.80 -16.44 -0.98
C GLU A 46 -1.50 -17.47 -1.90
N GLU A 47 -1.36 -18.77 -1.62
CA GLU A 47 -2.02 -19.84 -2.38
C GLU A 47 -3.52 -19.95 -2.08
N GLU A 48 -3.91 -19.80 -0.82
CA GLU A 48 -5.30 -19.88 -0.38
C GLU A 48 -6.14 -18.76 -1.00
N ILE A 49 -5.59 -17.55 -1.03
CA ILE A 49 -6.24 -16.39 -1.65
C ILE A 49 -5.98 -16.28 -3.16
N GLN A 50 -5.37 -17.31 -3.77
CA GLN A 50 -5.18 -17.45 -5.21
C GLN A 50 -4.32 -16.35 -5.86
N ILE A 51 -3.31 -15.83 -5.16
CA ILE A 51 -2.33 -14.92 -5.76
C ILE A 51 -1.42 -15.73 -6.71
N PRO A 52 -1.36 -15.39 -8.01
CA PRO A 52 -0.46 -16.05 -8.95
C PRO A 52 1.01 -15.91 -8.54
N GLU A 53 1.83 -16.93 -8.75
CA GLU A 53 3.25 -16.94 -8.38
C GLU A 53 4.04 -15.73 -8.94
N ALA A 54 3.66 -15.26 -10.14
CA ALA A 54 4.25 -14.10 -10.78
C ALA A 54 4.04 -12.79 -9.99
N TYR A 55 2.98 -12.71 -9.17
CA TYR A 55 2.55 -11.52 -8.43
C TYR A 55 2.74 -11.64 -6.91
N ARG A 56 3.29 -12.77 -6.45
CA ARG A 56 3.66 -12.96 -5.04
C ARG A 56 4.72 -11.94 -4.61
N TRP A 57 4.71 -11.61 -3.32
CA TRP A 57 5.55 -10.54 -2.79
C TRP A 57 7.04 -10.76 -3.09
N LYS A 58 7.54 -11.98 -2.83
CA LYS A 58 8.95 -12.33 -3.05
C LYS A 58 9.37 -12.21 -4.52
N THR A 59 8.47 -12.54 -5.44
CA THR A 59 8.69 -12.40 -6.88
C THR A 59 8.82 -10.93 -7.27
N LEU A 60 7.88 -10.09 -6.79
CA LEU A 60 7.89 -8.65 -7.07
C LEU A 60 9.14 -7.97 -6.49
N VAL A 61 9.53 -8.28 -5.25
CA VAL A 61 10.75 -7.73 -4.63
C VAL A 61 12.01 -8.10 -5.42
N GLY A 62 12.01 -9.24 -6.12
CA GLY A 62 13.12 -9.67 -6.97
C GLY A 62 13.31 -8.85 -8.26
N TYR A 63 12.28 -8.15 -8.74
CA TYR A 63 12.39 -7.31 -9.93
C TYR A 63 13.06 -5.96 -9.64
N GLU A 64 13.62 -5.36 -10.70
CA GLU A 64 14.28 -4.05 -10.63
C GLU A 64 13.88 -3.14 -11.79
N GLY A 65 14.01 -1.83 -11.57
CA GLY A 65 13.78 -0.80 -12.58
C GLY A 65 12.42 -0.94 -13.28
N ILE A 66 12.43 -0.78 -14.60
CA ILE A 66 11.22 -0.82 -15.43
C ILE A 66 10.48 -2.17 -15.32
N SER A 67 11.22 -3.28 -15.16
CA SER A 67 10.62 -4.60 -14.98
C SER A 67 9.76 -4.65 -13.72
N LEU A 68 10.21 -4.07 -12.61
CA LEU A 68 9.40 -3.99 -11.39
C LEU A 68 8.12 -3.20 -11.63
N LYS A 69 8.23 -2.02 -12.23
CA LYS A 69 7.06 -1.16 -12.51
C LYS A 69 6.02 -1.88 -13.38
N ASN A 70 6.46 -2.48 -14.48
CA ASN A 70 5.55 -3.16 -15.40
C ASN A 70 4.88 -4.38 -14.74
N ASN A 71 5.65 -5.20 -14.00
CA ASN A 71 5.09 -6.35 -13.31
C ASN A 71 4.13 -5.94 -12.19
N TYR A 72 4.45 -4.88 -11.43
CA TYR A 72 3.55 -4.37 -10.39
C TYR A 72 2.25 -3.81 -10.98
N GLN A 73 2.34 -3.02 -12.07
CA GLN A 73 1.16 -2.54 -12.79
C GLN A 73 0.29 -3.69 -13.30
N GLN A 74 0.91 -4.71 -13.89
CA GLN A 74 0.22 -5.89 -14.38
C GLN A 74 -0.43 -6.68 -13.23
N ALA A 75 0.26 -6.81 -12.09
CA ALA A 75 -0.28 -7.46 -10.90
C ALA A 75 -1.55 -6.76 -10.41
N LEU A 76 -1.54 -5.43 -10.27
CA LEU A 76 -2.73 -4.66 -9.86
C LEU A 76 -3.91 -4.86 -10.81
N LEU A 77 -3.66 -4.87 -12.12
CA LEU A 77 -4.68 -5.07 -13.14
C LEU A 77 -5.28 -6.48 -13.10
N ASP A 78 -4.45 -7.50 -12.96
CA ASP A 78 -4.91 -8.88 -13.01
C ASP A 78 -5.57 -9.31 -11.70
N LEU A 79 -5.00 -8.94 -10.55
CA LEU A 79 -5.63 -9.16 -9.24
C LEU A 79 -6.98 -8.43 -9.14
N GLY A 80 -7.14 -7.29 -9.81
CA GLY A 80 -8.39 -6.55 -9.89
C GLY A 80 -9.48 -7.21 -10.75
N LYS A 81 -9.11 -8.14 -11.63
CA LYS A 81 -10.05 -8.91 -12.48
C LYS A 81 -10.54 -10.19 -11.81
N GLU A 82 -9.84 -10.67 -10.80
CA GLU A 82 -10.19 -11.90 -10.08
C GLU A 82 -11.57 -11.79 -9.42
N LEU A 83 -12.27 -12.92 -9.34
CA LEU A 83 -13.54 -13.00 -8.63
C LEU A 83 -13.28 -13.31 -7.16
N GLY A 84 -13.85 -12.53 -6.24
CA GLY A 84 -13.70 -12.74 -4.80
C GLY A 84 -12.98 -11.58 -4.09
N GLN A 85 -12.26 -11.90 -3.01
CA GLN A 85 -11.65 -10.90 -2.13
C GLN A 85 -10.59 -10.05 -2.85
N LEU A 86 -9.76 -10.66 -3.70
CA LEU A 86 -8.74 -9.95 -4.49
C LEU A 86 -9.37 -8.89 -5.40
N GLY A 87 -10.39 -9.23 -6.19
CA GLY A 87 -11.06 -8.26 -7.06
C GLY A 87 -11.93 -7.22 -6.35
N ILE A 88 -12.13 -7.35 -5.03
CA ILE A 88 -12.70 -6.28 -4.20
C ILE A 88 -11.59 -5.30 -3.79
N ILE A 89 -10.45 -5.82 -3.35
CA ILE A 89 -9.31 -5.02 -2.87
C ILE A 89 -8.64 -4.27 -4.02
N TYR A 90 -8.38 -4.96 -5.13
CA TYR A 90 -7.64 -4.44 -6.29
C TYR A 90 -8.55 -3.88 -7.39
N ARG A 91 -9.83 -3.65 -7.09
CA ARG A 91 -10.78 -3.15 -8.09
C ARG A 91 -10.33 -1.79 -8.62
N ASN A 92 -10.11 -1.70 -9.94
CA ASN A 92 -9.58 -0.50 -10.59
C ASN A 92 -8.26 0.01 -9.97
N ALA A 93 -7.48 -0.88 -9.34
CA ALA A 93 -6.19 -0.52 -8.78
C ALA A 93 -5.23 -0.08 -9.88
N GLN A 94 -4.57 1.03 -9.66
CA GLN A 94 -3.57 1.59 -10.56
C GLN A 94 -2.47 2.23 -9.72
N THR A 95 -1.22 2.04 -10.12
CA THR A 95 -0.11 2.70 -9.43
C THR A 95 0.07 4.13 -9.95
N ARG A 96 0.26 5.06 -9.03
CA ARG A 96 0.63 6.46 -9.30
C ARG A 96 2.14 6.70 -9.26
N ILE A 97 2.91 5.69 -8.85
CA ILE A 97 4.37 5.80 -8.76
C ILE A 97 4.96 5.63 -10.15
N GLU A 98 5.42 6.74 -10.73
CA GLU A 98 6.02 6.73 -12.07
C GLU A 98 7.48 6.29 -12.04
N GLU A 99 8.22 6.71 -11.01
CA GLU A 99 9.66 6.50 -10.90
C GLU A 99 9.98 5.10 -10.35
N PRO A 100 10.61 4.19 -11.13
CA PRO A 100 10.87 2.82 -10.68
C PRO A 100 11.79 2.73 -9.46
N ALA A 101 12.71 3.70 -9.30
CA ALA A 101 13.60 3.75 -8.14
C ALA A 101 12.81 3.94 -6.84
N ASN A 102 11.77 4.78 -6.87
CA ASN A 102 10.92 5.04 -5.71
C ASN A 102 10.01 3.86 -5.41
N LEU A 103 9.47 3.19 -6.44
CA LEU A 103 8.75 1.93 -6.27
C LEU A 103 9.63 0.86 -5.61
N LYS A 104 10.86 0.66 -6.10
CA LYS A 104 11.81 -0.29 -5.51
C LYS A 104 12.15 0.06 -4.07
N LYS A 105 12.31 1.34 -3.76
CA LYS A 105 12.57 1.82 -2.40
C LYS A 105 11.42 1.46 -1.47
N LEU A 106 10.16 1.65 -1.87
CA LEU A 106 9.01 1.26 -1.06
C LEU A 106 8.98 -0.25 -0.79
N PHE A 107 9.09 -1.07 -1.83
CA PHE A 107 9.14 -2.53 -1.67
C PHE A 107 10.26 -2.95 -0.72
N SER A 108 11.45 -2.38 -0.88
CA SER A 108 12.62 -2.71 -0.05
C SER A 108 12.44 -2.26 1.40
N GLU A 109 11.84 -1.10 1.65
CA GLU A 109 11.64 -0.57 3.00
C GLU A 109 10.49 -1.29 3.72
N ILE A 110 9.43 -1.68 3.01
CA ILE A 110 8.35 -2.52 3.53
C ILE A 110 8.88 -3.93 3.87
N ASP A 111 9.75 -4.48 3.02
CA ASP A 111 10.31 -5.82 3.22
C ASP A 111 11.27 -5.90 4.42
N LYS A 112 11.94 -4.80 4.78
CA LYS A 112 12.81 -4.70 5.96
C LYS A 112 12.07 -4.60 7.29
N ILE A 113 10.75 -4.42 7.27
CA ILE A 113 9.95 -4.35 8.51
C ILE A 113 9.83 -5.76 9.09
N ASP A 114 10.06 -5.89 10.39
CA ASP A 114 9.88 -7.15 11.12
C ASP A 114 8.40 -7.37 11.46
N TRP A 115 7.65 -7.91 10.50
CA TRP A 115 6.20 -8.13 10.59
C TRP A 115 5.81 -9.16 11.65
N TYR A 116 6.71 -10.05 12.06
CA TYR A 116 6.46 -11.00 13.17
C TYR A 116 6.35 -10.31 14.53
N SER A 117 7.01 -9.15 14.66
CA SER A 117 6.96 -8.34 15.88
C SER A 117 5.73 -7.43 15.96
N VAL A 118 4.91 -7.39 14.90
CA VAL A 118 3.68 -6.59 14.83
C VAL A 118 2.51 -7.49 15.20
N ASP A 119 1.85 -7.19 16.31
CA ASP A 119 0.62 -7.90 16.68
C ASP A 119 -0.48 -7.68 15.62
N LYS A 120 -1.32 -8.70 15.40
CA LYS A 120 -2.38 -8.63 14.38
C LYS A 120 -3.40 -7.52 14.66
N GLU A 121 -3.69 -7.27 15.94
CA GLU A 121 -4.58 -6.18 16.39
C GLU A 121 -3.95 -4.82 16.11
N ASP A 122 -2.65 -4.71 16.38
CA ASP A 122 -1.80 -3.54 16.15
C ASP A 122 -1.72 -3.13 14.65
N LEU A 123 -1.87 -4.09 13.73
CA LEU A 123 -1.91 -3.86 12.29
C LEU A 123 -3.29 -3.38 11.80
N GLY A 124 -4.36 -3.83 12.47
CA GLY A 124 -5.71 -3.28 12.31
C GLY A 124 -5.74 -1.80 12.71
N ASP A 125 -5.16 -1.48 13.87
CA ASP A 125 -5.02 -0.11 14.36
C ASP A 125 -4.13 0.76 13.45
N LEU A 126 -3.07 0.19 12.87
CA LEU A 126 -2.26 0.87 11.84
C LEU A 126 -3.12 1.26 10.64
N TYR A 127 -3.91 0.32 10.12
CA TYR A 127 -4.74 0.54 8.93
C TYR A 127 -5.89 1.52 9.22
N GLU A 128 -6.58 1.35 10.35
CA GLU A 128 -7.60 2.29 10.81
C GLU A 128 -7.01 3.68 11.07
N GLY A 129 -5.83 3.78 11.68
CA GLY A 129 -5.14 5.05 11.88
C GLY A 129 -4.70 5.74 10.59
N LEU A 130 -4.36 4.96 9.55
CA LEU A 130 -4.11 5.49 8.20
C LEU A 130 -5.41 6.00 7.57
N LEU A 131 -6.52 5.26 7.68
CA LEU A 131 -7.84 5.67 7.21
C LEU A 131 -8.35 6.92 7.95
N GLU A 132 -8.21 6.98 9.27
CA GLU A 132 -8.66 8.09 10.10
C GLU A 132 -7.88 9.38 9.78
N LYS A 133 -6.55 9.30 9.64
CA LYS A 133 -5.73 10.44 9.21
C LYS A 133 -6.10 10.92 7.80
N MET A 134 -6.43 10.02 6.88
CA MET A 134 -6.93 10.38 5.56
C MET A 134 -8.29 11.06 5.62
N LEU A 135 -9.25 10.52 6.38
CA LEU A 135 -10.59 11.11 6.54
C LEU A 135 -10.52 12.48 7.22
N ARG A 136 -9.66 12.65 8.21
CA ARG A 136 -9.47 13.92 8.94
C ARG A 136 -8.82 15.00 8.07
N ARG A 137 -7.88 14.61 7.18
CA ARG A 137 -7.26 15.52 6.19
C ARG A 137 -8.22 15.88 5.06
N LYS A 138 -9.01 14.91 4.56
CA LYS A 138 -10.09 15.16 3.59
C LYS A 138 -11.10 16.18 4.12
N ASN A 139 -11.46 16.11 5.40
CA ASN A 139 -12.33 17.10 6.04
C ASN A 139 -11.67 18.48 6.19
N GLN A 140 -10.34 18.57 6.29
CA GLN A 140 -9.61 19.85 6.26
C GLN A 140 -9.48 20.43 4.84
N GLU A 141 -9.31 19.58 3.83
CA GLU A 141 -9.28 19.99 2.41
C GLU A 141 -10.67 20.32 1.87
N GLN A 142 -11.73 19.68 2.39
CA GLN A 142 -13.14 19.98 2.09
C GLN A 142 -13.75 21.03 3.04
N GLY A 143 -13.04 21.43 4.10
CA GLY A 143 -13.47 22.43 5.07
C GLY A 143 -13.60 23.86 4.51
N ASN A 144 -13.24 24.07 3.24
CA ASN A 144 -13.49 25.33 2.53
C ASN A 144 -14.78 25.33 1.70
N ILE A 145 -15.63 24.30 1.84
CA ILE A 145 -16.95 24.23 1.18
C ILE A 145 -18.03 23.83 2.20
N LEU A 146 -18.10 24.53 3.33
CA LEU A 146 -19.30 24.51 4.17
C LEU A 146 -20.18 25.70 3.79
N LEU A 147 -21.17 25.45 2.94
CA LEU A 147 -22.31 26.34 2.75
C LEU A 147 -23.05 26.49 4.10
N PRO A 148 -23.46 27.70 4.50
CA PRO A 148 -24.15 27.90 5.76
C PRO A 148 -25.54 27.26 5.71
N GLU A 149 -25.84 26.41 6.70
CA GLU A 149 -27.19 25.89 6.90
C GLU A 149 -28.11 27.05 7.32
N SER A 150 -29.25 27.17 6.61
CA SER A 150 -30.34 28.12 6.90
C SER A 150 -31.29 27.56 7.95
#